data_AF-A0A441W6M6-F1
#
_entry.id   AF-A0A441W6M6-F1
#
_cell.length_a   1.000
_cell.length_b   1.000
_cell.length_c   1.000
_cell.angle_alpha   90.00
_cell.angle_beta   90.00
_cell.angle_gamma   90.00
#
_symmetry.space_group_name_H-M   'P 1'
#
loop_
_entity.id
_entity.type
_entity.pdbx_description
1 polymer ?
#
loop_
_entity_poly.entity_id
_entity_poly.type
_entity_poly.pdbx_seq_one_letter_code
_entity_poly.pdbx_strand_id
1 'polypeptide(L)' 'NLATGLRAEKIDATADETPRSFGEAERITMTFRIRYVGNVTTADRVIYEGVPFDLVGITEIGRRRGLELRCERSR' A
#
# COMPACT_ATOMS: atom_id res chain seq x y z
N ASN A 1 5.39 16.56 -0.75
CA ASN A 1 6.57 15.94 -0.11
C ASN A 1 6.81 14.58 -0.76
N LEU A 2 8.07 14.28 -1.06
CA LEU A 2 8.62 13.37 -2.09
C LEU A 2 7.92 11.99 -2.19
N ALA A 3 7.65 11.37 -3.36
CA ALA A 3 8.34 11.40 -4.65
C ALA A 3 7.39 11.20 -5.86
N THR A 4 7.71 11.84 -6.99
CA THR A 4 7.00 11.80 -8.28
C THR A 4 7.18 10.46 -9.05
N GLY A 5 7.25 9.34 -8.32
CA GLY A 5 7.44 8.00 -8.88
C GLY A 5 8.65 7.29 -8.27
N LEU A 6 8.42 6.11 -7.70
CA LEU A 6 9.43 5.22 -7.15
C LEU A 6 9.32 3.88 -7.89
N ARG A 7 10.43 3.14 -8.02
CA ARG A 7 10.34 1.73 -8.42
C ARG A 7 9.78 0.92 -7.24
N ALA A 8 8.79 0.09 -7.53
CA ALA A 8 8.18 -0.81 -6.58
C ALA A 8 8.04 -2.21 -7.19
N GLU A 9 8.13 -3.23 -6.35
CA GLU A 9 7.74 -4.59 -6.65
C GLU A 9 6.38 -4.85 -6.00
N LYS A 10 5.39 -5.33 -6.75
CA LYS A 10 4.12 -5.79 -6.19
C LYS A 10 4.34 -7.18 -5.59
N ILE A 11 4.29 -7.28 -4.26
CA ILE A 11 4.52 -8.52 -3.52
C ILE A 11 3.25 -9.36 -3.47
N ASP A 12 2.12 -8.71 -3.20
CA ASP A 12 0.84 -9.39 -3.04
C ASP A 12 -0.34 -8.46 -3.40
N ALA A 13 -1.46 -9.06 -3.80
CA ALA A 13 -2.75 -8.38 -3.91
C ALA A 13 -3.90 -9.34 -3.64
N THR A 14 -4.76 -8.92 -2.71
CA THR A 14 -5.94 -9.66 -2.29
C THR A 14 -7.16 -8.75 -2.43
N ALA A 15 -8.21 -9.27 -3.06
CA ALA A 15 -9.53 -8.67 -3.02
C ALA A 15 -10.42 -9.57 -2.16
N ASP A 16 -10.79 -9.10 -0.98
CA ASP A 16 -11.74 -9.81 -0.12
C ASP A 16 -13.15 -9.37 -0.50
N GLU A 17 -13.77 -10.15 -1.40
CA GLU A 17 -15.19 -10.09 -1.70
C GLU A 17 -15.93 -11.01 -0.73
N THR A 18 -16.16 -10.58 0.52
CA THR A 18 -16.98 -11.39 1.44
C THR A 18 -18.46 -11.04 1.27
N PRO A 19 -19.32 -11.91 0.69
CA PRO A 19 -20.76 -11.68 0.67
C PRO A 19 -21.34 -12.01 2.06
N ARG A 20 -21.36 -11.02 2.95
CA ARG A 20 -22.14 -11.10 4.20
C ARG A 20 -22.93 -9.81 4.36
N SER A 21 -24.24 -9.94 4.17
CA SER A 21 -25.34 -9.02 4.52
C SER A 21 -25.09 -7.51 4.44
N PHE A 22 -25.82 -6.85 3.52
CA PHE A 22 -26.14 -5.40 3.50
C PHE A 22 -25.13 -4.48 4.21
N GLY A 23 -24.07 -4.07 3.50
CA GLY A 23 -23.29 -2.86 3.86
C GLY A 23 -21.77 -2.94 3.78
N GLU A 24 -21.17 -4.10 3.52
CA GLU A 24 -19.70 -4.21 3.50
C GLU A 24 -19.13 -3.85 2.12
N ALA A 25 -18.30 -2.81 2.08
CA ALA A 25 -17.60 -2.35 0.88
C ALA A 25 -16.45 -3.30 0.54
N GLU A 26 -16.25 -3.54 -0.77
CA GLU A 26 -15.10 -4.27 -1.32
C GLU A 26 -13.78 -3.73 -0.71
N ARG A 27 -13.00 -4.62 -0.07
CA ARG A 27 -11.67 -4.28 0.45
C ARG A 27 -10.61 -4.91 -0.44
N ILE A 28 -9.93 -4.05 -1.20
CA ILE A 28 -8.73 -4.43 -1.96
C ILE A 28 -7.51 -4.04 -1.12
N THR A 29 -6.68 -5.03 -0.78
CA THR A 29 -5.39 -4.85 -0.11
C THR A 29 -4.25 -5.15 -1.07
N MET A 30 -3.22 -4.32 -1.08
CA MET A 30 -2.00 -4.54 -1.86
C MET A 30 -0.75 -4.35 -1.00
N THR A 31 0.29 -5.12 -1.27
CA THR A 31 1.61 -4.93 -0.64
C THR A 31 2.66 -4.63 -1.69
N PHE A 32 3.36 -3.51 -1.52
CA PHE A 32 4.46 -3.10 -2.39
C PHE A 32 5.79 -3.10 -1.64
N ARG A 33 6.85 -3.54 -2.29
CA ARG A 33 8.22 -3.39 -1.78
C ARG A 33 8.94 -2.28 -2.52
N ILE A 34 9.56 -1.37 -1.77
CA ILE A 34 10.39 -0.28 -2.29
C ILE A 34 11.75 -0.26 -1.61
N ARG A 35 12.68 0.54 -2.14
CA ARG A 35 13.90 0.92 -1.41
C ARG A 35 13.54 1.75 -0.18
N TYR A 36 14.42 1.74 0.81
CA TYR A 36 14.21 2.53 2.03
C TYR A 36 14.06 4.03 1.72
N VAL A 37 12.98 4.62 2.25
CA VAL A 37 12.69 6.06 2.21
C VAL A 37 12.34 6.47 3.64
N GLY A 38 13.18 7.30 4.26
CA GLY A 38 13.14 7.53 5.71
C GLY A 38 11.97 8.37 6.22
N ASN A 39 11.17 8.96 5.34
CA ASN A 39 10.08 9.86 5.69
C ASN A 39 8.70 9.36 5.22
N VAL A 40 8.55 8.07 4.91
CA VAL A 40 7.25 7.47 4.58
C VAL A 40 6.47 7.23 5.87
N THR A 41 5.22 7.67 5.88
CA THR A 41 4.29 7.55 6.99
C THR A 41 2.93 7.02 6.50
N THR A 42 2.07 6.59 7.40
CA THR A 42 0.70 6.16 7.06
C THR A 42 -0.21 7.31 6.60
N ALA A 43 0.25 8.57 6.70
CA ALA A 43 -0.43 9.71 6.09
C ALA A 43 -0.17 9.84 4.58
N ASP A 44 0.80 9.08 4.04
CA ASP A 44 1.10 9.04 2.62
C ASP A 44 0.21 8.03 1.87
N ARG A 45 0.19 8.15 0.54
CA ARG A 45 -0.60 7.30 -0.36
C ARG A 45 0.26 6.72 -1.47
N VAL A 46 -0.13 5.54 -1.94
CA VAL A 46 0.40 4.93 -3.16
C VAL A 46 -0.57 5.17 -4.29
N ILE A 47 -0.09 5.72 -5.41
CA ILE A 47 -0.86 5.76 -6.66
C ILE A 47 -0.37 4.60 -7.53
N TYR A 48 -1.24 3.63 -7.78
CA TYR A 48 -0.97 2.48 -8.63
C TYR A 48 -2.02 2.43 -9.73
N GLU A 49 -1.59 2.42 -10.99
CA GLU A 49 -2.49 2.43 -12.17
C GLU A 49 -3.55 3.55 -12.13
N GLY A 50 -3.20 4.71 -11.58
CA GLY A 50 -4.10 5.86 -11.43
C GLY A 50 -5.10 5.75 -10.28
N VAL A 51 -5.07 4.65 -9.51
CA VAL A 51 -5.93 4.44 -8.34
C VAL A 51 -5.16 4.75 -7.05
N PRO A 52 -5.71 5.56 -6.14
CA PRO A 52 -5.10 5.81 -4.84
C PRO A 52 -5.35 4.65 -3.86
N PHE A 53 -4.30 4.32 -3.11
CA PHE A 53 -4.33 3.41 -1.98
C PHE A 53 -3.75 4.10 -0.74
N ASP A 54 -4.47 4.05 0.37
CA ASP A 54 -4.01 4.56 1.66
C ASP A 54 -3.02 3.57 2.29
N LEU A 55 -1.93 4.08 2.87
CA LEU A 55 -0.96 3.26 3.59
C LEU A 55 -1.50 2.87 4.98
N VAL A 56 -1.70 1.58 5.18
CA VAL A 56 -2.19 1.01 6.45
C VAL A 56 -1.09 0.30 7.24
N GLY A 57 0.07 0.06 6.63
CA GLY A 57 1.22 -0.54 7.31
C GLY A 57 2.54 -0.30 6.58
N ILE A 58 3.61 -0.13 7.35
CA ILE A 58 4.97 0.06 6.84
C ILE A 58 5.90 -0.84 7.64
N THR A 59 6.60 -1.74 6.95
CA THR A 59 7.56 -2.67 7.56
C THR A 59 8.94 -2.46 6.94
N GLU A 60 9.96 -2.19 7.75
CA GLU A 60 11.33 -2.13 7.28
C GLU A 60 11.89 -3.55 7.06
N ILE A 61 12.45 -3.81 5.87
CA ILE A 61 13.12 -5.08 5.56
C ILE A 61 14.63 -4.88 5.66
N GLY A 62 15.20 -5.28 6.79
CA GLY A 62 16.62 -5.09 7.09
C GLY A 62 17.01 -3.61 7.23
N ARG A 63 18.14 -3.35 7.89
CA ARG A 63 18.51 -1.97 8.29
C ARG A 63 18.73 -1.05 7.09
N ARG A 64 17.76 -0.15 6.86
CA ARG A 64 17.69 0.87 5.80
C ARG A 64 17.85 0.32 4.39
N ARG A 65 17.37 -0.91 4.13
CA ARG A 65 17.45 -1.52 2.78
C ARG A 65 16.16 -1.34 2.00
N GLY A 66 15.03 -1.71 2.57
CA GLY A 66 13.74 -1.64 1.90
C GLY A 66 12.59 -1.42 2.87
N LEU A 67 11.43 -1.06 2.30
CA LEU A 67 10.16 -1.01 3.01
C LEU A 67 9.16 -1.91 2.28
N GLU A 68 8.37 -2.66 3.03
CA GLU A 68 7.09 -3.22 2.58
C GLU A 68 5.97 -2.28 3.02
N LEU A 69 5.16 -1.87 2.05
CA LEU A 69 4.06 -0.94 2.16
C LEU A 69 2.76 -1.71 1.98
N ARG A 70 2.03 -1.91 3.07
CA ARG A 70 0.68 -2.48 3.01
C ARG A 70 -0.31 -1.34 2.80
N CYS A 71 -1.15 -1.48 1.77
CA CYS A 71 -2.07 -0.46 1.32
C CYS A 71 -3.48 -1.01 1.17
N GLU A 72 -4.48 -0.17 1.39
CA GLU A 72 -5.89 -0.45 1.10
C GLU A 72 -6.43 0.56 0.11
N ARG A 73 -7.32 0.14 -0.81
CA ARG A 73 -7.92 1.04 -1.79
C ARG A 73 -8.68 2.15 -1.07
N SER A 74 -8.35 3.40 -1.37
CA SER A 74 -9.09 4.55 -0.83
C SER A 74 -10.52 4.50 -1.32
N ARG A 75 -11.46 4.82 -0.43
CA ARG A 75 -12.88 4.96 -0.76
C ARG A 75 -13.15 6.22 -1.58
#